data_AF-A0A960QWT1-F1
#
_entry.id   AF-A0A960QWT1-F1
#
_cell.length_a   1.000
_cell.length_b   1.000
_cell.length_c   1.000
_cell.angle_alpha   90.00
_cell.angle_beta   90.00
_cell.angle_gamma   90.00
#
_symmetry.space_group_name_H-M   'P 1'
#
loop_
_entity.id
_entity.type
_entity.pdbx_description
1 polymer ?
#
loop_
_entity_poly.entity_id
_entity_poly.type
_entity_poly.pdbx_seq_one_letter_code
_entity_poly.pdbx_strand_id
1 'polypeptide(L)'
;ISQAYPWLVRPSGRHLWLDPSSDFVRNRVITVIFDVVNRYDIDAVHMDDYFYPYPVGNAEPGFADDENWNRYRLGEGLAAPGGPLDRNEWRREMVNGLIRDLYTEVKRAKPWVKLGISPFGIWRSGYPETVKGMDAYSQIFADSRKWLREGWVDYFAPQLYWKTEGRQGFTDLFHWWQDENIHGRHLWPGIATSRIGRGGEADGRGVNEIFGQIEATRAYPGKSTGSGQVHWHWEAFITNRGGVRKLITTETYRDRAVPPPSPWLAKLDPTDKPLPRADALTLTEEPIVDETTGKETDQSQWLIDWKPADGSVSSVRWWLVQTGTPPKPASKSKGKAKTDSAPPWSWTNSPLVPSGRTSLTLESLDGVAAISLRAVDRYGNLGPSRIWSSAKKTASSD
;
A
#
# COMPACT_ATOMS: atom_id res chain seq x y z
N ILE A 1 -29.54 -2.43 6.06
CA ILE A 1 -29.88 -1.08 5.56
C ILE A 1 -31.08 -1.13 4.63
N SER A 2 -31.09 -1.98 3.60
CA SER A 2 -32.24 -2.11 2.68
C SER A 2 -33.59 -2.43 3.34
N GLN A 3 -33.59 -3.07 4.52
CA GLN A 3 -34.81 -3.31 5.30
C GLN A 3 -35.17 -2.17 6.28
N ALA A 4 -34.17 -1.59 6.95
CA ALA A 4 -34.37 -0.56 7.98
C ALA A 4 -34.51 0.87 7.40
N TYR A 5 -33.88 1.12 6.24
CA TYR A 5 -33.84 2.40 5.55
C TYR A 5 -34.07 2.20 4.03
N PRO A 6 -35.20 1.59 3.61
CA PRO A 6 -35.44 1.27 2.20
C PRO A 6 -35.45 2.50 1.29
N TRP A 7 -35.84 3.67 1.82
CA TRP A 7 -35.86 4.94 1.08
C TRP A 7 -34.47 5.49 0.73
N LEU A 8 -33.38 4.92 1.27
CA LEU A 8 -32.00 5.28 0.92
C LEU A 8 -31.44 4.45 -0.23
N VAL A 9 -32.16 3.42 -0.65
CA VAL A 9 -31.69 2.43 -1.62
C VAL A 9 -32.26 2.74 -3.00
N ARG A 10 -31.42 2.60 -4.03
CA ARG A 10 -31.78 2.73 -5.44
C ARG A 10 -31.40 1.44 -6.18
N PRO A 11 -32.33 0.79 -6.88
CA PRO A 11 -31.98 -0.28 -7.80
C PRO A 11 -31.12 0.27 -8.95
N SER A 12 -30.01 -0.41 -9.26
CA SER A 12 -29.23 -0.15 -10.47
C SER A 12 -28.61 -1.45 -10.98
N GLY A 13 -28.95 -1.80 -12.22
CA GLY A 13 -28.67 -3.12 -12.79
C GLY A 13 -29.24 -4.23 -11.91
N ARG A 14 -28.36 -5.16 -11.48
CA ARG A 14 -28.74 -6.28 -10.60
C ARG A 14 -28.53 -6.00 -9.10
N HIS A 15 -28.11 -4.79 -8.76
CA HIS A 15 -27.68 -4.44 -7.41
C HIS A 15 -28.57 -3.37 -6.78
N LEU A 16 -28.50 -3.30 -5.46
CA LEU A 16 -29.09 -2.25 -4.65
C LEU A 16 -27.96 -1.32 -4.19
N TRP A 17 -28.09 -0.05 -4.51
CA TRP A 17 -27.11 0.98 -4.21
C TRP A 17 -27.64 1.94 -3.16
N LEU A 18 -26.77 2.42 -2.28
CA LEU A 18 -27.10 3.59 -1.47
C LEU A 18 -26.92 4.83 -2.34
N ASP A 19 -27.81 5.81 -2.20
CA ASP A 19 -27.72 7.06 -2.94
C ASP A 19 -26.49 7.89 -2.51
N PRO A 20 -25.46 8.06 -3.36
CA PRO A 20 -24.24 8.78 -2.98
C PRO A 20 -24.49 10.28 -2.71
N SER A 21 -25.61 10.83 -3.18
CA SER A 21 -25.98 12.22 -2.98
C SER A 21 -26.74 12.49 -1.68
N SER A 22 -27.06 11.45 -0.91
CA SER A 22 -27.76 11.58 0.38
C SER A 22 -26.79 11.90 1.52
N ASP A 23 -27.03 13.00 2.24
CA ASP A 23 -26.29 13.40 3.45
C ASP A 23 -26.26 12.27 4.48
N PHE A 24 -27.38 11.59 4.66
CA PHE A 24 -27.49 10.48 5.59
C PHE A 24 -26.57 9.33 5.16
N VAL A 25 -26.56 8.98 3.86
CA VAL A 25 -25.70 7.91 3.34
C VAL A 25 -24.22 8.27 3.52
N ARG A 26 -23.82 9.49 3.12
CA ARG A 26 -22.44 9.97 3.28
C ARG A 26 -21.99 9.93 4.74
N ASN A 27 -22.79 10.48 5.65
CA ASN A 27 -22.51 10.46 7.08
C ASN A 27 -22.45 9.03 7.63
N ARG A 28 -23.33 8.14 7.17
CA ARG A 28 -23.34 6.74 7.59
C ARG A 28 -22.08 6.01 7.15
N VAL A 29 -21.65 6.19 5.89
CA VAL A 29 -20.40 5.59 5.37
C VAL A 29 -19.21 6.06 6.19
N ILE A 30 -19.07 7.38 6.39
CA ILE A 30 -17.99 7.95 7.21
C ILE A 30 -18.03 7.39 8.64
N THR A 31 -19.20 7.37 9.27
CA THR A 31 -19.35 6.87 10.66
C THR A 31 -18.96 5.41 10.79
N VAL A 32 -19.33 4.55 9.84
CA VAL A 32 -18.97 3.13 9.88
C VAL A 32 -17.46 2.94 9.71
N ILE A 33 -16.84 3.63 8.75
CA ILE A 33 -15.39 3.57 8.58
C ILE A 33 -14.68 4.10 9.84
N PHE A 34 -15.19 5.18 10.42
CA PHE A 34 -14.65 5.79 11.61
C PHE A 34 -14.74 4.88 12.84
N ASP A 35 -15.83 4.11 12.99
CA ASP A 35 -15.95 3.11 14.05
C ASP A 35 -14.85 2.06 13.95
N VAL A 36 -14.54 1.59 12.73
CA VAL A 36 -13.42 0.68 12.49
C VAL A 36 -12.08 1.35 12.81
N VAL A 37 -11.85 2.56 12.31
CA VAL A 37 -10.62 3.32 12.56
C VAL A 37 -10.38 3.49 14.05
N ASN A 38 -11.41 3.76 14.85
CA ASN A 38 -11.25 3.97 16.30
C ASN A 38 -11.00 2.67 17.07
N ARG A 39 -11.73 1.59 16.74
CA ARG A 39 -11.69 0.34 17.52
C ARG A 39 -10.55 -0.58 17.17
N TYR A 40 -10.01 -0.49 15.96
CA TYR A 40 -8.99 -1.42 15.46
C TYR A 40 -7.66 -0.72 15.18
N ASP A 41 -6.57 -1.47 15.33
CA ASP A 41 -5.20 -1.01 15.06
C ASP A 41 -4.80 -1.23 13.60
N ILE A 42 -5.60 -0.66 12.69
CA ILE A 42 -5.37 -0.74 11.24
C ILE A 42 -4.27 0.25 10.80
N ASP A 43 -3.53 -0.10 9.75
CA ASP A 43 -2.53 0.81 9.16
C ASP A 43 -3.13 1.72 8.07
N ALA A 44 -4.24 1.29 7.46
CA ALA A 44 -4.89 2.01 6.38
C ALA A 44 -6.39 1.71 6.23
N VAL A 45 -7.12 2.68 5.72
CA VAL A 45 -8.44 2.52 5.08
C VAL A 45 -8.22 2.42 3.56
N HIS A 46 -8.92 1.49 2.91
CA HIS A 46 -8.90 1.29 1.46
C HIS A 46 -10.31 1.41 0.88
N MET A 47 -10.46 2.18 -0.19
CA MET A 47 -11.68 2.24 -1.00
C MET A 47 -11.37 1.77 -2.42
N ASP A 48 -12.20 0.90 -2.98
CA ASP A 48 -12.08 0.50 -4.38
C ASP A 48 -12.85 1.45 -5.32
N ASP A 49 -13.19 1.01 -6.52
CA ASP A 49 -13.62 1.83 -7.65
C ASP A 49 -15.14 2.05 -7.76
N TYR A 50 -15.92 1.65 -6.75
CA TYR A 50 -17.39 1.78 -6.77
C TYR A 50 -17.86 3.09 -6.14
N PHE A 51 -18.26 4.05 -7.00
CA PHE A 51 -18.82 5.34 -6.60
C PHE A 51 -20.30 5.42 -6.98
N TYR A 52 -20.63 6.04 -8.12
CA TYR A 52 -21.89 5.74 -8.79
C TYR A 52 -21.79 4.41 -9.55
N PRO A 53 -22.92 3.75 -9.84
CA PRO A 53 -22.91 2.47 -10.53
C PRO A 53 -22.26 2.55 -11.91
N TYR A 54 -21.45 1.56 -12.24
CA TYR A 54 -20.98 1.35 -13.60
C TYR A 54 -22.16 1.25 -14.58
N PRO A 55 -22.08 1.87 -15.77
CA PRO A 55 -23.11 1.74 -16.79
C PRO A 55 -23.38 0.27 -17.15
N VAL A 56 -24.65 -0.05 -17.38
CA VAL A 56 -25.06 -1.36 -17.89
C VAL A 56 -25.22 -1.26 -19.41
N GLY A 57 -24.26 -1.81 -20.16
CA GLY A 57 -24.24 -1.70 -21.62
C GLY A 57 -23.94 -0.28 -22.08
N ASN A 58 -24.63 0.20 -23.12
CA ASN A 58 -24.48 1.55 -23.67
C ASN A 58 -25.47 2.57 -23.06
N ALA A 59 -26.08 2.24 -21.91
CA ALA A 59 -27.01 3.15 -21.26
C ALA A 59 -26.28 4.40 -20.76
N GLU A 60 -26.94 5.55 -20.89
CA GLU A 60 -26.48 6.79 -20.27
C GLU A 60 -26.30 6.61 -18.75
N PRO A 61 -25.37 7.35 -18.11
CA PRO A 61 -25.20 7.35 -16.66
C PRO A 61 -26.47 7.83 -15.93
N GLY A 62 -27.37 6.90 -15.66
CA GLY A 62 -28.62 7.12 -14.96
C GLY A 62 -28.53 6.64 -13.52
N PHE A 63 -28.93 7.50 -12.58
CA PHE A 63 -29.14 7.12 -11.19
C PHE A 63 -30.35 7.89 -10.65
N ALA A 64 -31.19 7.21 -9.85
CA ALA A 64 -32.44 7.77 -9.33
C ALA A 64 -32.21 8.68 -8.11
N ASP A 65 -31.50 9.78 -8.33
CA ASP A 65 -31.17 10.82 -7.33
C ASP A 65 -31.97 12.12 -7.52
N ASP A 66 -33.11 12.08 -8.22
CA ASP A 66 -33.92 13.27 -8.53
C ASP A 66 -34.39 14.02 -7.29
N GLU A 67 -34.72 13.31 -6.22
CA GLU A 67 -35.13 13.90 -4.94
C GLU A 67 -34.02 14.79 -4.35
N ASN A 68 -32.81 14.24 -4.21
CA ASN A 68 -31.66 14.95 -3.65
C ASN A 68 -31.19 16.07 -4.60
N TRP A 69 -31.28 15.85 -5.91
CA TRP A 69 -30.98 16.87 -6.92
C TRP A 69 -31.93 18.07 -6.82
N ASN A 70 -33.25 17.83 -6.68
CA ASN A 70 -34.23 18.89 -6.52
C ASN A 70 -34.02 19.67 -5.23
N ARG A 71 -33.69 18.99 -4.12
CA ARG A 71 -33.34 19.64 -2.85
C ARG A 71 -32.11 20.52 -2.98
N TYR A 72 -31.05 20.05 -3.65
CA TYR A 72 -29.87 20.87 -3.92
C TYR A 72 -30.23 22.15 -4.69
N ARG A 73 -31.04 22.03 -5.76
CA ARG A 73 -31.47 23.18 -6.56
C ARG A 73 -32.28 24.22 -5.78
N LEU A 74 -32.98 23.79 -4.73
CA LEU A 74 -33.75 24.67 -3.83
C LEU A 74 -32.90 25.25 -2.69
N GLY A 75 -31.62 24.86 -2.57
CA GLY A 75 -30.75 25.27 -1.46
C GLY A 75 -30.95 24.45 -0.18
N GLU A 76 -31.63 23.31 -0.24
CA GLU A 76 -32.02 22.46 0.90
C GLU A 76 -31.25 21.12 0.95
N GLY A 77 -30.32 20.92 0.02
CA GLY A 77 -29.43 19.75 -0.06
C GLY A 77 -27.98 20.10 0.26
N LEU A 78 -27.07 19.14 0.06
CA LEU A 78 -25.63 19.36 0.24
C LEU A 78 -25.15 20.53 -0.60
N ALA A 79 -24.69 21.58 0.07
CA ALA A 79 -24.10 22.73 -0.60
C ALA A 79 -22.86 22.30 -1.41
N ALA A 80 -22.78 22.78 -2.64
CA ALA A 80 -21.60 22.65 -3.46
C ALA A 80 -20.78 23.96 -3.38
N PRO A 81 -19.47 23.90 -3.15
CA PRO A 81 -18.63 25.08 -3.24
C PRO A 81 -18.58 25.59 -4.68
N GLY A 82 -18.57 26.91 -4.87
CA GLY A 82 -18.31 27.53 -6.19
C GLY A 82 -19.55 27.91 -7.02
N GLY A 83 -20.76 27.83 -6.45
CA GLY A 83 -21.99 28.28 -7.11
C GLY A 83 -22.89 27.13 -7.59
N PRO A 84 -23.92 27.43 -8.40
CA PRO A 84 -24.81 26.41 -8.92
C PRO A 84 -24.08 25.51 -9.93
N LEU A 85 -24.11 24.20 -9.68
CA LEU A 85 -23.53 23.16 -10.52
C LEU A 85 -24.60 22.56 -11.45
N ASP A 86 -24.18 22.03 -12.60
CA ASP A 86 -25.04 21.10 -13.34
C ASP A 86 -25.17 19.76 -12.58
N ARG A 87 -26.11 18.89 -13.01
CA ARG A 87 -26.37 17.63 -12.29
C ARG A 87 -25.16 16.69 -12.27
N ASN A 88 -24.37 16.64 -13.34
CA ASN A 88 -23.21 15.76 -13.42
C ASN A 88 -22.04 16.30 -12.58
N GLU A 89 -21.84 17.61 -12.58
CA GLU A 89 -20.90 18.30 -11.70
C GLU A 89 -21.28 18.13 -10.23
N TRP A 90 -22.57 18.26 -9.92
CA TRP A 90 -23.10 18.01 -8.59
C TRP A 90 -22.85 16.57 -8.13
N ARG A 91 -23.14 15.56 -8.96
CA ARG A 91 -22.85 14.15 -8.64
C ARG A 91 -21.36 13.93 -8.35
N ARG A 92 -20.46 14.51 -9.15
CA ARG A 92 -19.02 14.47 -8.88
C ARG A 92 -18.67 15.13 -7.55
N GLU A 93 -19.29 16.27 -7.24
CA GLU A 93 -19.03 16.96 -5.97
C GLU A 93 -19.55 16.17 -4.77
N MET A 94 -20.62 15.38 -4.91
CA MET A 94 -21.07 14.48 -3.83
C MET A 94 -20.02 13.42 -3.51
N VAL A 95 -19.39 12.83 -4.54
CA VAL A 95 -18.29 11.88 -4.36
C VAL A 95 -17.03 12.58 -3.82
N ASN A 96 -16.64 13.72 -4.39
CA ASN A 96 -15.51 14.52 -3.92
C ASN A 96 -15.64 14.87 -2.43
N GLY A 97 -16.84 15.30 -2.04
CA GLY A 97 -17.15 15.62 -0.66
C GLY A 97 -16.97 14.41 0.26
N LEU A 98 -17.46 13.23 -0.13
CA LEU A 98 -17.26 12.01 0.65
C LEU A 98 -15.76 11.72 0.85
N ILE A 99 -14.96 11.78 -0.22
CA ILE A 99 -13.52 11.49 -0.15
C ILE A 99 -12.77 12.51 0.71
N ARG A 100 -13.03 13.81 0.50
CA ARG A 100 -12.43 14.90 1.28
C ARG A 100 -12.74 14.78 2.77
N ASP A 101 -14.00 14.55 3.11
CA ASP A 101 -14.43 14.46 4.50
C ASP A 101 -13.90 13.19 5.15
N LEU A 102 -13.93 12.05 4.44
CA LEU A 102 -13.35 10.82 4.94
C LEU A 102 -11.85 10.98 5.24
N TYR A 103 -11.09 11.61 4.34
CA TYR A 103 -9.68 11.90 4.58
C TYR A 103 -9.51 12.73 5.85
N THR A 104 -10.24 13.84 5.95
CA THR A 104 -10.19 14.76 7.08
C THR A 104 -10.50 14.05 8.40
N GLU A 105 -11.55 13.24 8.42
CA GLU A 105 -12.01 12.50 9.60
C GLU A 105 -11.00 11.43 10.03
N VAL A 106 -10.45 10.66 9.09
CA VAL A 106 -9.40 9.66 9.37
C VAL A 106 -8.16 10.34 9.93
N LYS A 107 -7.69 11.43 9.30
CA LYS A 107 -6.53 12.20 9.78
C LYS A 107 -6.78 12.76 11.19
N ARG A 108 -7.99 13.25 11.48
CA ARG A 108 -8.34 13.80 12.79
C ARG A 108 -8.29 12.75 13.90
N ALA A 109 -8.76 11.53 13.66
CA ALA A 109 -8.74 10.49 14.69
C ALA A 109 -7.38 9.82 14.87
N LYS A 110 -6.74 9.45 13.76
CA LYS A 110 -5.45 8.75 13.77
C LYS A 110 -4.61 9.26 12.60
N PRO A 111 -3.82 10.34 12.78
CA PRO A 111 -3.06 10.99 11.72
C PRO A 111 -2.20 10.03 10.88
N TRP A 112 -1.66 8.98 11.51
CA TRP A 112 -0.84 7.95 10.87
C TRP A 112 -1.59 6.92 10.02
N VAL A 113 -2.91 6.75 10.19
CA VAL A 113 -3.70 5.75 9.43
C VAL A 113 -3.89 6.24 8.02
N LYS A 114 -3.33 5.55 7.02
CA LYS A 114 -3.40 5.98 5.62
C LYS A 114 -4.83 5.90 5.08
N LEU A 115 -5.27 6.86 4.27
CA LEU A 115 -6.42 6.65 3.39
C LEU A 115 -5.91 6.41 1.98
N GLY A 116 -6.36 5.35 1.31
CA GLY A 116 -6.09 5.20 -0.11
C GLY A 116 -7.24 4.64 -0.90
N ILE A 117 -7.16 4.92 -2.19
CA ILE A 117 -8.24 4.70 -3.13
C ILE A 117 -7.68 3.98 -4.35
N SER A 118 -8.39 2.94 -4.78
CA SER A 118 -8.18 2.17 -6.01
C SER A 118 -9.25 2.56 -7.02
N PRO A 119 -9.11 3.68 -7.75
CA PRO A 119 -10.10 4.07 -8.74
C PRO A 119 -9.94 3.26 -10.03
N PHE A 120 -10.94 3.36 -10.91
CA PHE A 120 -10.78 2.91 -12.29
C PHE A 120 -9.53 3.52 -12.94
N GLY A 121 -8.79 2.70 -13.70
CA GLY A 121 -7.46 3.09 -14.18
C GLY A 121 -7.46 4.23 -15.20
N ILE A 122 -8.56 4.47 -15.91
CA ILE A 122 -8.72 5.57 -16.87
C ILE A 122 -9.61 6.64 -16.24
N TRP A 123 -9.05 7.81 -15.92
CA TRP A 123 -9.84 8.93 -15.39
C TRP A 123 -10.83 9.45 -16.44
N ARG A 124 -10.32 9.73 -17.64
CA ARG A 124 -11.09 10.17 -18.81
C ARG A 124 -10.53 9.53 -20.08
N SER A 125 -11.41 9.30 -21.05
CA SER A 125 -10.95 8.86 -22.37
C SER A 125 -10.14 10.00 -23.03
N GLY A 126 -9.01 9.68 -23.64
CA GLY A 126 -8.04 10.66 -24.14
C GLY A 126 -7.05 11.17 -23.09
N TYR A 127 -6.96 10.55 -21.91
CA TYR A 127 -5.97 10.89 -20.89
C TYR A 127 -5.25 9.63 -20.37
N PRO A 128 -3.97 9.42 -20.75
CA PRO A 128 -3.21 10.17 -21.75
C PRO A 128 -3.84 10.05 -23.16
N GLU A 129 -3.45 10.92 -24.11
CA GLU A 129 -4.12 11.09 -25.42
C GLU A 129 -4.31 9.77 -26.20
N THR A 130 -3.39 8.82 -26.02
CA THR A 130 -3.41 7.49 -26.65
C THR A 130 -4.54 6.59 -26.14
N VAL A 131 -5.02 6.81 -24.92
CA VAL A 131 -5.96 5.94 -24.22
C VAL A 131 -7.39 6.19 -24.67
N LYS A 132 -8.07 5.12 -25.11
CA LYS A 132 -9.51 5.14 -25.39
C LYS A 132 -10.21 4.03 -24.60
N GLY A 133 -11.10 4.43 -23.71
CA GLY A 133 -11.85 3.52 -22.85
C GLY A 133 -13.02 4.22 -22.17
N MET A 134 -13.54 3.58 -21.12
CA MET A 134 -14.57 4.15 -20.25
C MET A 134 -14.09 5.48 -19.65
N ASP A 135 -14.97 6.48 -19.61
CA ASP A 135 -14.71 7.78 -19.00
C ASP A 135 -15.25 7.76 -17.56
N ALA A 136 -14.40 7.42 -16.59
CA ALA A 136 -14.82 7.27 -15.20
C ALA A 136 -15.36 8.59 -14.60
N TYR A 137 -14.78 9.72 -15.00
CA TYR A 137 -15.22 11.05 -14.62
C TYR A 137 -16.69 11.33 -15.01
N SER A 138 -17.11 10.88 -16.18
CA SER A 138 -18.45 11.17 -16.71
C SER A 138 -19.44 10.06 -16.43
N GLN A 139 -18.98 8.81 -16.35
CA GLN A 139 -19.87 7.64 -16.30
C GLN A 139 -20.12 7.11 -14.89
N ILE A 140 -19.16 7.23 -13.98
CA ILE A 140 -19.32 6.87 -12.56
C ILE A 140 -19.06 8.05 -11.62
N PHE A 141 -18.99 9.26 -12.18
CA PHE A 141 -18.78 10.53 -11.47
C PHE A 141 -17.57 10.51 -10.53
N ALA A 142 -16.54 9.75 -10.91
CA ALA A 142 -15.31 9.61 -10.15
C ALA A 142 -14.24 10.59 -10.65
N ASP A 143 -14.11 11.75 -9.99
CA ASP A 143 -13.06 12.72 -10.30
C ASP A 143 -11.73 12.36 -9.60
N SER A 144 -11.22 11.18 -9.92
CA SER A 144 -10.07 10.58 -9.26
C SER A 144 -8.77 11.39 -9.41
N ARG A 145 -8.63 12.12 -10.52
CA ARG A 145 -7.56 13.10 -10.72
C ARG A 145 -7.61 14.22 -9.67
N LYS A 146 -8.80 14.74 -9.36
CA LYS A 146 -8.96 15.77 -8.32
C LYS A 146 -8.55 15.25 -6.95
N TRP A 147 -8.96 14.04 -6.57
CA TRP A 147 -8.62 13.48 -5.25
C TRP A 147 -7.10 13.36 -5.03
N LEU A 148 -6.37 12.92 -6.06
CA LEU A 148 -4.91 12.85 -6.03
C LEU A 148 -4.27 14.24 -5.98
N ARG A 149 -4.72 15.17 -6.83
CA ARG A 149 -4.16 16.52 -6.95
C ARG A 149 -4.46 17.44 -5.77
N GLU A 150 -5.56 17.21 -5.06
CA GLU A 150 -5.89 17.90 -3.81
C GLU A 150 -5.27 17.22 -2.57
N GLY A 151 -4.64 16.06 -2.77
CA GLY A 151 -3.95 15.33 -1.70
C GLY A 151 -4.90 14.68 -0.68
N TRP A 152 -6.15 14.39 -1.05
CA TRP A 152 -7.18 13.71 -0.23
C TRP A 152 -6.96 12.20 -0.11
N VAL A 153 -5.75 11.75 -0.37
CA VAL A 153 -5.29 10.37 -0.28
C VAL A 153 -3.82 10.36 0.15
N ASP A 154 -3.43 9.29 0.83
CA ASP A 154 -2.05 8.98 1.21
C ASP A 154 -1.42 7.97 0.26
N TYR A 155 -2.23 7.05 -0.29
CA TYR A 155 -1.83 6.24 -1.42
C TYR A 155 -2.93 6.14 -2.48
N PHE A 156 -2.52 5.95 -3.71
CA PHE A 156 -3.40 5.88 -4.86
C PHE A 156 -3.07 4.63 -5.67
N ALA A 157 -4.09 3.87 -6.03
CA ALA A 157 -3.93 2.54 -6.62
C ALA A 157 -4.79 2.36 -7.87
N PRO A 158 -4.56 3.15 -8.94
CA PRO A 158 -5.40 3.07 -10.13
C PRO A 158 -5.38 1.64 -10.70
N GLN A 159 -6.55 1.11 -11.05
CA GLN A 159 -6.71 -0.26 -11.54
C GLN A 159 -6.19 -0.39 -12.99
N LEU A 160 -4.89 -0.60 -13.17
CA LEU A 160 -4.23 -0.67 -14.49
C LEU A 160 -4.29 -2.09 -15.07
N TYR A 161 -5.50 -2.60 -15.27
CA TYR A 161 -5.75 -4.02 -15.58
C TYR A 161 -5.60 -4.38 -17.08
N TRP A 162 -4.80 -3.63 -17.83
CA TRP A 162 -4.48 -3.87 -19.23
C TRP A 162 -3.12 -4.56 -19.39
N LYS A 163 -2.68 -4.78 -20.64
CA LYS A 163 -1.32 -5.27 -20.92
C LYS A 163 -0.31 -4.14 -20.69
N THR A 164 0.97 -4.46 -20.62
CA THR A 164 2.09 -3.56 -20.33
C THR A 164 2.08 -2.47 -21.40
N GLU A 165 2.07 -2.92 -22.64
CA GLU A 165 2.00 -2.08 -23.83
C GLU A 165 0.65 -2.23 -24.56
N GLY A 166 0.33 -1.21 -25.36
CA GLY A 166 -0.88 -1.15 -26.18
C GLY A 166 -1.64 0.17 -25.99
N ARG A 167 -2.76 0.32 -26.70
CA ARG A 167 -3.53 1.58 -26.72
C ARG A 167 -3.94 2.10 -25.34
N GLN A 168 -4.25 1.20 -24.41
CA GLN A 168 -4.45 1.54 -23.01
C GLN A 168 -3.52 0.72 -22.12
N GLY A 169 -2.23 0.76 -22.47
CA GLY A 169 -1.17 0.04 -21.78
C GLY A 169 -0.98 0.49 -20.33
N PHE A 170 -0.57 -0.45 -19.48
CA PHE A 170 -0.20 -0.20 -18.10
C PHE A 170 0.88 0.88 -18.01
N THR A 171 1.93 0.82 -18.85
CA THR A 171 3.08 1.73 -18.79
C THR A 171 2.65 3.18 -18.98
N ASP A 172 1.92 3.46 -20.06
CA ASP A 172 1.43 4.82 -20.37
C ASP A 172 0.50 5.38 -19.29
N LEU A 173 -0.44 4.56 -18.81
CA LEU A 173 -1.35 4.96 -17.74
C LEU A 173 -0.60 5.20 -16.42
N PHE A 174 0.38 4.37 -16.09
CA PHE A 174 1.18 4.54 -14.87
C PHE A 174 1.98 5.83 -14.92
N HIS A 175 2.64 6.13 -16.05
CA HIS A 175 3.36 7.39 -16.24
C HIS A 175 2.44 8.60 -16.12
N TRP A 176 1.25 8.54 -16.74
CA TRP A 176 0.27 9.62 -16.63
C TRP A 176 -0.17 9.86 -15.18
N TRP A 177 -0.44 8.80 -14.41
CA TRP A 177 -0.80 8.93 -13.00
C TRP A 177 0.35 9.47 -12.13
N GLN A 178 1.60 9.15 -12.46
CA GLN A 178 2.76 9.76 -11.80
C GLN A 178 2.85 11.26 -12.05
N ASP A 179 2.52 11.71 -13.26
CA ASP A 179 2.54 13.14 -13.60
C ASP A 179 1.48 13.91 -12.82
N GLU A 180 0.31 13.31 -12.62
CA GLU A 180 -0.79 13.86 -11.83
C GLU A 180 -0.53 13.85 -10.31
N ASN A 181 0.44 13.07 -9.83
CA ASN A 181 0.81 12.98 -8.43
C ASN A 181 1.67 14.16 -7.95
N ILE A 182 1.13 15.38 -8.00
CA ILE A 182 1.85 16.62 -7.65
C ILE A 182 2.28 16.71 -6.18
N HIS A 183 1.66 15.92 -5.30
CA HIS A 183 1.96 15.87 -3.87
C HIS A 183 2.94 14.75 -3.48
N GLY A 184 3.40 13.94 -4.44
CA GLY A 184 4.30 12.82 -4.19
C GLY A 184 3.74 11.77 -3.23
N ARG A 185 2.42 11.57 -3.24
CA ARG A 185 1.74 10.49 -2.51
C ARG A 185 2.24 9.13 -2.99
N HIS A 186 2.00 8.08 -2.22
CA HIS A 186 2.32 6.75 -2.72
C HIS A 186 1.46 6.42 -3.94
N LEU A 187 2.06 5.94 -5.03
CA LEU A 187 1.33 5.44 -6.19
C LEU A 187 1.64 3.94 -6.37
N TRP A 188 0.64 3.10 -6.09
CA TRP A 188 0.75 1.65 -6.10
C TRP A 188 -0.25 1.06 -7.10
N PRO A 189 0.06 1.02 -8.40
CA PRO A 189 -0.90 0.62 -9.43
C PRO A 189 -1.45 -0.79 -9.19
N GLY A 190 -2.74 -0.96 -9.49
CA GLY A 190 -3.42 -2.24 -9.47
C GLY A 190 -3.02 -3.10 -10.67
N ILE A 191 -2.59 -4.33 -10.42
CA ILE A 191 -2.23 -5.35 -11.42
C ILE A 191 -3.25 -6.51 -11.36
N ALA A 192 -3.83 -6.86 -12.50
CA ALA A 192 -4.83 -7.93 -12.60
C ALA A 192 -4.20 -9.35 -12.68
N THR A 193 -3.46 -9.75 -11.65
CA THR A 193 -2.80 -11.06 -11.55
C THR A 193 -3.77 -12.24 -11.63
N SER A 194 -5.01 -12.10 -11.19
CA SER A 194 -6.04 -13.16 -11.31
C SER A 194 -6.40 -13.50 -12.75
N ARG A 195 -6.13 -12.60 -13.71
CA ARG A 195 -6.41 -12.78 -15.13
C ARG A 195 -5.34 -13.55 -15.89
N ILE A 196 -4.24 -13.98 -15.25
CA ILE A 196 -3.25 -14.86 -15.89
C ILE A 196 -3.96 -16.09 -16.46
N GLY A 197 -3.83 -16.33 -17.77
CA GLY A 197 -4.38 -17.54 -18.42
C GLY A 197 -5.91 -17.69 -18.45
N ARG A 198 -6.69 -16.70 -17.98
CA ARG A 198 -8.17 -16.74 -18.06
C ARG A 198 -8.74 -16.34 -19.44
N GLY A 199 -7.86 -15.97 -20.37
CA GLY A 199 -8.17 -15.69 -21.77
C GLY A 199 -7.60 -16.71 -22.77
N GLY A 200 -7.08 -17.84 -22.28
CA GLY A 200 -6.24 -18.76 -23.06
C GLY A 200 -4.84 -18.20 -23.35
N GLU A 201 -3.95 -19.02 -23.92
CA GLU A 201 -2.61 -18.57 -24.38
C GLU A 201 -2.72 -17.51 -25.50
N ALA A 202 -3.83 -17.51 -26.25
CA ALA A 202 -4.09 -16.57 -27.35
C ALA A 202 -4.30 -15.11 -26.90
N ASP A 203 -4.75 -14.87 -25.65
CA ASP A 203 -4.90 -13.52 -25.11
C ASP A 203 -3.57 -12.90 -24.65
N GLY A 204 -2.48 -13.68 -24.60
CA GLY A 204 -1.12 -13.19 -24.34
C GLY A 204 -0.89 -12.58 -22.94
N ARG A 205 -1.78 -12.82 -21.97
CA ARG A 205 -1.61 -12.37 -20.57
C ARG A 205 -1.06 -13.49 -19.70
N GLY A 206 0.25 -13.73 -19.81
CA GLY A 206 1.00 -14.72 -19.03
C GLY A 206 1.63 -14.12 -17.76
N VAL A 207 2.39 -14.95 -17.02
CA VAL A 207 3.14 -14.49 -15.84
C VAL A 207 4.19 -13.41 -16.16
N ASN A 208 4.76 -13.45 -17.38
CA ASN A 208 5.69 -12.43 -17.87
C ASN A 208 5.05 -11.03 -18.00
N GLU A 209 3.74 -10.97 -18.19
CA GLU A 209 2.99 -9.71 -18.21
C GLU A 209 3.02 -9.06 -16.81
N ILE A 210 2.85 -9.87 -15.76
CA ILE A 210 2.92 -9.39 -14.37
C ILE A 210 4.34 -8.95 -14.02
N PHE A 211 5.35 -9.70 -14.49
CA PHE A 211 6.75 -9.31 -14.33
C PHE A 211 7.04 -7.96 -14.99
N GLY A 212 6.64 -7.79 -16.26
CA GLY A 212 6.84 -6.54 -17.00
C GLY A 212 6.22 -5.33 -16.31
N GLN A 213 5.01 -5.47 -15.75
CA GLN A 213 4.33 -4.39 -15.02
C GLN A 213 5.03 -4.04 -13.70
N ILE A 214 5.54 -5.04 -12.98
CA ILE A 214 6.34 -4.82 -11.76
C ILE A 214 7.62 -4.06 -12.11
N GLU A 215 8.33 -4.48 -13.15
CA GLU A 215 9.57 -3.83 -13.61
C GLU A 215 9.32 -2.43 -14.15
N ALA A 216 8.23 -2.21 -14.90
CA ALA A 216 7.83 -0.88 -15.37
C ALA A 216 7.59 0.09 -14.20
N THR A 217 6.95 -0.40 -13.13
CA THR A 217 6.75 0.41 -11.91
C THR A 217 8.09 0.79 -11.26
N ARG A 218 9.05 -0.16 -11.20
CA ARG A 218 10.38 0.05 -10.61
C ARG A 218 11.25 0.99 -11.43
N ALA A 219 11.17 0.90 -12.75
CA ALA A 219 11.94 1.71 -13.68
C ALA A 219 11.51 3.19 -13.66
N TYR A 220 10.26 3.48 -13.27
CA TYR A 220 9.72 4.83 -13.26
C TYR A 220 9.11 5.23 -11.90
N PRO A 221 9.97 5.58 -10.91
CA PRO A 221 9.49 6.02 -9.59
C PRO A 221 8.76 7.36 -9.62
N GLY A 222 8.89 8.14 -10.70
CA GLY A 222 8.16 9.39 -10.93
C GLY A 222 8.24 10.35 -9.73
N LYS A 223 7.09 10.87 -9.30
CA LYS A 223 6.97 11.75 -8.13
C LYS A 223 6.63 11.00 -6.83
N SER A 224 6.28 9.72 -6.92
CA SER A 224 5.83 8.93 -5.77
C SER A 224 6.94 8.77 -4.74
N THR A 225 6.59 8.89 -3.45
CA THR A 225 7.49 8.52 -2.36
C THR A 225 7.54 6.99 -2.25
N GLY A 226 8.44 6.37 -3.02
CA GLY A 226 8.59 4.91 -3.07
C GLY A 226 7.71 4.22 -4.12
N SER A 227 8.01 2.94 -4.37
CA SER A 227 7.37 2.08 -5.36
C SER A 227 6.61 0.95 -4.69
N GLY A 228 5.56 0.44 -5.35
CA GLY A 228 4.77 -0.72 -4.91
C GLY A 228 3.66 -1.04 -5.90
N GLN A 229 2.94 -2.13 -5.67
CA GLN A 229 1.83 -2.58 -6.53
C GLN A 229 0.73 -3.20 -5.67
N VAL A 230 -0.51 -3.19 -6.17
CA VAL A 230 -1.64 -3.95 -5.58
C VAL A 230 -2.04 -5.05 -6.54
N HIS A 231 -2.09 -6.31 -6.09
CA HIS A 231 -2.43 -7.44 -6.94
C HIS A 231 -3.90 -7.84 -6.79
N TRP A 232 -4.69 -7.71 -7.86
CA TRP A 232 -6.04 -8.24 -7.94
C TRP A 232 -6.04 -9.64 -8.59
N HIS A 233 -6.28 -10.73 -7.87
CA HIS A 233 -6.44 -10.84 -6.41
C HIS A 233 -5.77 -12.09 -5.88
N TRP A 234 -5.82 -12.24 -4.55
CA TRP A 234 -5.17 -13.28 -3.76
C TRP A 234 -5.29 -14.72 -4.30
N GLU A 235 -6.40 -15.07 -4.96
CA GLU A 235 -6.62 -16.39 -5.56
C GLU A 235 -5.50 -16.81 -6.51
N ALA A 236 -4.93 -15.87 -7.28
CA ALA A 236 -3.86 -16.18 -8.22
C ALA A 236 -2.62 -16.77 -7.50
N PHE A 237 -2.34 -16.29 -6.30
CA PHE A 237 -1.23 -16.75 -5.48
C PHE A 237 -1.57 -18.08 -4.80
N ILE A 238 -2.78 -18.26 -4.24
CA ILE A 238 -3.17 -19.55 -3.66
C ILE A 238 -3.16 -20.67 -4.71
N THR A 239 -3.61 -20.38 -5.93
CA THR A 239 -3.70 -21.37 -7.01
C THR A 239 -2.40 -21.51 -7.82
N ASN A 240 -1.37 -20.72 -7.50
CA ASN A 240 -0.11 -20.62 -8.26
C ASN A 240 -0.35 -20.43 -9.77
N ARG A 241 -1.29 -19.56 -10.13
CA ARG A 241 -1.74 -19.38 -11.51
C ARG A 241 -0.57 -18.97 -12.41
N GLY A 242 -0.33 -19.74 -13.47
CA GLY A 242 0.78 -19.52 -14.41
C GLY A 242 2.18 -19.51 -13.79
N GLY A 243 2.36 -20.10 -12.60
CA GLY A 243 3.65 -20.11 -11.90
C GLY A 243 3.98 -18.82 -11.15
N VAL A 244 2.99 -17.96 -10.87
CA VAL A 244 3.20 -16.64 -10.26
C VAL A 244 3.92 -16.68 -8.91
N ARG A 245 3.81 -17.77 -8.12
CA ARG A 245 4.54 -17.87 -6.85
C ARG A 245 6.04 -17.81 -7.07
N LYS A 246 6.56 -18.56 -8.04
CA LYS A 246 7.99 -18.54 -8.36
C LYS A 246 8.41 -17.11 -8.74
N LEU A 247 7.62 -16.47 -9.61
CA LEU A 247 7.90 -15.08 -10.00
C LEU A 247 8.06 -14.16 -8.78
N ILE A 248 7.10 -14.19 -7.86
CA ILE A 248 7.14 -13.28 -6.70
C ILE A 248 8.18 -13.67 -5.65
N THR A 249 8.47 -14.95 -5.44
CA THR A 249 9.40 -15.37 -4.38
C THR A 249 10.86 -15.43 -4.83
N THR A 250 11.14 -15.60 -6.12
CA THR A 250 12.51 -15.72 -6.63
C THR A 250 12.97 -14.54 -7.46
N GLU A 251 12.07 -13.89 -8.21
CA GLU A 251 12.45 -12.87 -9.18
C GLU A 251 12.11 -11.44 -8.72
N THR A 252 10.88 -11.21 -8.22
CA THR A 252 10.43 -9.84 -7.93
C THR A 252 10.51 -9.47 -6.46
N TYR A 253 9.84 -10.17 -5.54
CA TYR A 253 9.75 -9.80 -4.11
C TYR A 253 10.63 -10.68 -3.23
N ARG A 254 11.87 -10.94 -3.69
CA ARG A 254 12.82 -11.81 -3.01
C ARG A 254 13.14 -11.33 -1.59
N ASP A 255 13.34 -10.03 -1.44
CA ASP A 255 13.68 -9.42 -0.18
C ASP A 255 12.44 -8.82 0.48
N ARG A 256 12.31 -9.02 1.80
CA ARG A 256 11.29 -8.34 2.59
C ARG A 256 11.55 -6.83 2.53
N ALA A 257 10.50 -6.04 2.40
CA ALA A 257 10.59 -4.58 2.40
C ALA A 257 9.72 -4.00 3.52
N VAL A 258 10.19 -2.91 4.13
CA VAL A 258 9.33 -2.05 4.95
C VAL A 258 8.51 -1.15 4.03
N PRO A 259 7.27 -0.78 4.42
CA PRO A 259 6.54 0.24 3.70
C PRO A 259 7.37 1.53 3.55
N PRO A 260 7.36 2.19 2.38
CA PRO A 260 8.08 3.45 2.20
C PRO A 260 7.54 4.52 3.16
N PRO A 261 8.38 5.48 3.59
CA PRO A 261 7.96 6.54 4.50
C PRO A 261 6.88 7.43 3.87
N SER A 262 5.94 7.87 4.69
CA SER A 262 4.87 8.82 4.35
C SER A 262 5.16 10.18 5.02
N PRO A 263 6.15 10.95 4.56
CA PRO A 263 6.64 12.14 5.27
C PRO A 263 5.58 13.23 5.44
N TRP A 264 4.56 13.29 4.58
CA TRP A 264 3.46 14.24 4.73
C TRP A 264 2.56 13.93 5.93
N LEU A 265 2.44 12.66 6.35
CA LEU A 265 1.68 12.29 7.54
C LEU A 265 2.44 12.67 8.82
N ALA A 266 3.76 12.49 8.84
CA ALA A 266 4.60 12.93 9.96
C ALA A 266 4.52 14.45 10.20
N LYS A 267 4.22 15.25 9.16
CA LYS A 267 3.97 16.69 9.31
C LYS A 267 2.64 17.03 9.98
N LEU A 268 1.65 16.13 9.91
CA LEU A 268 0.34 16.32 10.54
C LEU A 268 0.36 15.99 12.03
N ASP A 269 1.29 15.15 12.46
CA ASP A 269 1.49 14.76 13.86
C ASP A 269 2.99 14.65 14.15
N PRO A 270 3.67 15.81 14.30
CA PRO A 270 5.09 15.84 14.56
C PRO A 270 5.38 15.26 15.94
N THR A 271 6.10 14.15 15.97
CA THR A 271 6.62 13.60 17.22
C THR A 271 7.93 14.30 17.53
N ASP A 272 7.93 15.33 18.38
CA ASP A 272 9.15 16.05 18.80
C ASP A 272 10.21 15.15 19.49
N LYS A 273 9.88 13.88 19.71
CA LYS A 273 10.75 12.88 20.32
C LYS A 273 11.45 12.06 19.24
N PRO A 274 12.79 11.95 19.28
CA PRO A 274 13.51 11.07 18.37
C PRO A 274 13.13 9.60 18.60
N LEU A 275 13.18 8.81 17.54
CA LEU A 275 13.00 7.36 17.63
C LEU A 275 14.14 6.73 18.44
N PRO A 276 13.84 5.76 19.32
CA PRO A 276 14.84 5.10 20.14
C PRO A 276 15.90 4.39 19.30
N ARG A 277 17.15 4.47 19.73
CA ARG A 277 18.20 3.53 19.34
C ARG A 277 18.10 2.30 20.23
N ALA A 278 18.41 1.13 19.68
CA ALA A 278 18.70 -0.03 20.51
C ALA A 278 20.04 0.13 21.24
N ASP A 279 20.17 -0.36 22.47
CA ASP A 279 21.40 -0.24 23.26
C ASP A 279 22.25 -1.51 23.28
N ALA A 280 21.77 -2.52 23.98
CA ALA A 280 22.37 -3.84 24.02
C ALA A 280 21.58 -4.80 23.15
N LEU A 281 22.25 -5.88 22.73
CA LEU A 281 21.64 -7.00 22.03
C LEU A 281 22.13 -8.29 22.67
N THR A 282 21.20 -9.11 23.14
CA THR A 282 21.44 -10.45 23.67
C THR A 282 20.98 -11.48 22.64
N LEU A 283 21.78 -12.52 22.45
CA LEU A 283 21.48 -13.65 21.56
C LEU A 283 21.36 -14.90 22.41
N THR A 284 20.19 -15.53 22.38
CA THR A 284 19.93 -16.79 23.09
C THR A 284 19.55 -17.85 22.07
N GLU A 285 20.22 -18.99 22.10
CA GLU A 285 19.84 -20.15 21.30
C GLU A 285 18.77 -20.95 22.06
N GLU A 286 17.67 -21.27 21.40
CA GLU A 286 16.55 -22.02 21.96
C GLU A 286 16.16 -23.19 21.02
N PRO A 287 15.84 -24.38 21.55
CA PRO A 287 15.34 -25.46 20.72
C PRO A 287 13.95 -25.13 20.16
N ILE A 288 13.70 -25.46 18.89
CA ILE A 288 12.37 -25.38 18.30
C ILE A 288 11.54 -26.54 18.85
N VAL A 289 10.36 -26.23 19.37
CA VAL A 289 9.40 -27.24 19.89
C VAL A 289 8.34 -27.52 18.83
N ASP A 290 8.11 -28.80 18.55
CA ASP A 290 7.02 -29.23 17.68
C ASP A 290 5.68 -28.97 18.38
N GLU A 291 4.87 -28.07 17.82
CA GLU A 291 3.59 -27.64 18.42
C GLU A 291 2.55 -28.75 18.55
N THR A 292 2.69 -29.84 17.78
CA THR A 292 1.73 -30.97 17.79
C THR A 292 2.09 -31.99 18.86
N THR A 293 3.38 -32.19 19.11
CA THR A 293 3.90 -33.23 20.02
C THR A 293 4.43 -32.67 21.34
N GLY A 294 4.71 -31.36 21.41
CA GLY A 294 5.31 -30.68 22.55
C GLY A 294 6.77 -31.06 22.81
N LYS A 295 7.45 -31.71 21.86
CA LYS A 295 8.84 -32.16 21.99
C LYS A 295 9.80 -31.21 21.30
N GLU A 296 10.99 -31.07 21.86
CA GLU A 296 12.11 -30.41 21.20
C GLU A 296 12.48 -31.14 19.91
N THR A 297 12.79 -30.36 18.88
CA THR A 297 13.32 -30.84 17.60
C THR A 297 14.85 -30.72 17.58
N ASP A 298 15.50 -31.31 16.59
CA ASP A 298 16.96 -31.17 16.37
C ASP A 298 17.33 -29.79 15.79
N GLN A 299 16.37 -28.86 15.70
CA GLN A 299 16.56 -27.51 15.18
C GLN A 299 16.54 -26.49 16.32
N SER A 300 17.44 -25.52 16.26
CA SER A 300 17.44 -24.36 17.15
C SER A 300 16.98 -23.11 16.42
N GLN A 301 16.44 -22.17 17.17
CA GLN A 301 16.21 -20.79 16.78
C GLN A 301 16.99 -19.84 17.67
N TRP A 302 17.22 -18.61 17.22
CA TRP A 302 17.92 -17.58 17.97
C TRP A 302 16.96 -16.48 18.38
N LEU A 303 16.76 -16.32 19.68
CA LEU A 303 16.08 -15.18 20.26
C LEU A 303 17.05 -13.98 20.31
N ILE A 304 16.59 -12.84 19.82
CA ILE A 304 17.30 -11.57 19.85
C ILE A 304 16.52 -10.61 20.75
N ASP A 305 17.12 -10.26 21.88
CA ASP A 305 16.56 -9.28 22.81
C ASP A 305 17.37 -7.99 22.80
N TRP A 306 16.71 -6.85 22.94
CA TRP A 306 17.38 -5.57 23.10
C TRP A 306 16.66 -4.65 24.09
N LYS A 307 17.40 -3.66 24.60
CA LYS A 307 16.84 -2.57 25.38
C LYS A 307 16.89 -1.26 24.57
N PRO A 308 15.80 -0.49 24.46
CA PRO A 308 15.83 0.87 23.93
C PRO A 308 16.70 1.78 24.81
N ALA A 309 17.61 2.55 24.22
CA ALA A 309 18.59 3.39 24.91
C ALA A 309 18.02 4.76 25.31
N ASP A 310 17.27 5.37 24.40
CA ASP A 310 16.76 6.74 24.45
C ASP A 310 15.35 6.82 23.84
N GLY A 311 14.63 7.93 24.01
CA GLY A 311 13.34 8.14 23.33
C GLY A 311 12.16 7.30 23.85
N SER A 312 10.98 7.48 23.24
CA SER A 312 9.75 6.80 23.67
C SER A 312 9.43 5.62 22.75
N VAL A 313 9.33 4.42 23.32
CA VAL A 313 8.93 3.20 22.58
C VAL A 313 7.51 3.27 22.00
N SER A 314 6.65 4.16 22.49
CA SER A 314 5.28 4.32 21.98
C SER A 314 5.23 4.85 20.54
N SER A 315 6.29 5.54 20.12
CA SER A 315 6.48 6.03 18.75
C SER A 315 6.95 4.94 17.78
N VAL A 316 7.50 3.83 18.31
CA VAL A 316 7.95 2.70 17.52
C VAL A 316 6.78 1.83 17.15
N ARG A 317 6.62 1.59 15.85
CA ARG A 317 5.59 0.69 15.31
C ARG A 317 6.15 -0.70 15.07
N TRP A 318 7.34 -0.80 14.47
CA TRP A 318 8.08 -2.06 14.33
C TRP A 318 9.58 -1.80 14.36
N TRP A 319 10.36 -2.87 14.49
CA TRP A 319 11.81 -2.83 14.36
C TRP A 319 12.24 -3.51 13.07
N LEU A 320 13.14 -2.86 12.34
CA LEU A 320 13.78 -3.42 11.16
C LEU A 320 15.09 -4.08 11.59
N VAL A 321 15.19 -5.39 11.35
CA VAL A 321 16.42 -6.18 11.51
C VAL A 321 17.01 -6.50 10.16
N GLN A 322 18.32 -6.34 10.05
CA GLN A 322 19.06 -6.78 8.88
C GLN A 322 20.24 -7.63 9.34
N THR A 323 20.46 -8.76 8.66
CA THR A 323 21.66 -9.57 8.84
C THR A 323 22.68 -9.23 7.76
N GLY A 324 23.94 -9.10 8.18
CA GLY A 324 25.06 -8.72 7.33
C GLY A 324 25.99 -9.92 7.12
N THR A 325 26.37 -10.17 5.88
CA THR A 325 27.44 -11.11 5.52
C THR A 325 28.67 -10.34 5.08
N PRO A 326 29.88 -10.80 5.44
CA PRO A 326 31.09 -10.09 5.09
C PRO A 326 31.34 -10.19 3.58
N PRO A 327 31.98 -9.19 2.97
CA PRO A 327 32.30 -9.23 1.56
C PRO A 327 33.14 -10.48 1.23
N LYS A 328 32.80 -11.18 0.15
CA LYS A 328 33.62 -12.29 -0.33
C LYS A 328 35.03 -11.76 -0.64
N PRO A 329 36.10 -12.38 -0.12
CA PRO A 329 37.46 -11.95 -0.44
C PRO A 329 37.65 -12.00 -1.96
N ALA A 330 38.20 -10.93 -2.53
CA ALA A 330 38.54 -10.90 -3.95
C ALA A 330 39.40 -12.12 -4.28
N SER A 331 39.05 -12.85 -5.34
CA SER A 331 39.93 -13.92 -5.83
C SER A 331 41.27 -13.27 -6.14
N LYS A 332 42.36 -13.82 -5.61
CA LYS A 332 43.72 -13.36 -5.92
C LYS A 332 43.97 -13.60 -7.40
N SER A 333 43.61 -12.66 -8.27
CA SER A 333 44.11 -12.64 -9.63
C SER A 333 45.61 -12.33 -9.53
N LYS A 334 46.44 -13.24 -10.06
CA LYS A 334 47.88 -13.01 -10.15
C LYS A 334 48.12 -11.79 -11.06
N GLY A 335 48.49 -10.67 -10.45
CA GLY A 335 49.08 -9.53 -11.15
C GLY A 335 48.18 -8.32 -11.31
N LYS A 336 48.07 -7.52 -10.24
CA LYS A 336 48.22 -6.05 -10.19
C LYS A 336 47.56 -5.58 -8.90
N ALA A 337 48.30 -4.81 -8.10
CA ALA A 337 47.74 -4.10 -6.97
C ALA A 337 46.74 -3.06 -7.51
N LYS A 338 45.45 -3.39 -7.47
CA LYS A 338 44.41 -2.37 -7.48
C LYS A 338 44.14 -1.98 -6.05
N THR A 339 44.13 -0.69 -5.79
CA THR A 339 43.49 -0.06 -4.63
C THR A 339 41.98 -0.25 -4.76
N ASP A 340 41.52 -1.49 -4.63
CA ASP A 340 40.10 -1.80 -4.61
C ASP A 340 39.66 -1.70 -3.16
N SER A 341 38.88 -0.66 -2.85
CA SER A 341 38.11 -0.60 -1.61
C SER A 341 37.41 -1.94 -1.42
N ALA A 342 37.54 -2.56 -0.24
CA ALA A 342 36.89 -3.82 0.06
C ALA A 342 35.40 -3.75 -0.35
N PRO A 343 34.82 -4.80 -0.95
CA PRO A 343 33.42 -4.76 -1.37
C PRO A 343 32.54 -4.39 -0.16
N PRO A 344 31.42 -3.69 -0.37
CA PRO A 344 30.51 -3.37 0.73
C PRO A 344 29.92 -4.66 1.32
N TRP A 345 29.58 -4.61 2.60
CA TRP A 345 28.80 -5.65 3.27
C TRP A 345 27.49 -5.91 2.53
N SER A 346 27.07 -7.18 2.44
CA SER A 346 25.76 -7.53 1.93
C SER A 346 24.78 -7.62 3.10
N TRP A 347 23.70 -6.84 3.06
CA TRP A 347 22.66 -6.81 4.09
C TRP A 347 21.34 -7.36 3.56
N THR A 348 20.68 -8.20 4.35
CA THR A 348 19.37 -8.77 4.01
C THR A 348 18.38 -8.52 5.14
N ASN A 349 17.15 -8.13 4.81
CA ASN A 349 16.08 -7.98 5.79
C ASN A 349 15.61 -9.38 6.21
N SER A 350 15.76 -9.71 7.50
CA SER A 350 15.45 -11.04 8.01
C SER A 350 13.95 -11.25 8.18
N PRO A 351 13.42 -12.47 7.97
CA PRO A 351 12.05 -12.80 8.34
C PRO A 351 11.90 -12.66 9.85
N LEU A 352 11.12 -11.69 10.29
CA LEU A 352 10.84 -11.49 11.71
C LEU A 352 9.48 -12.07 12.03
N VAL A 353 9.45 -12.99 12.99
CA VAL A 353 8.25 -13.28 13.79
C VAL A 353 8.39 -12.47 15.07
N PRO A 354 7.56 -11.43 15.28
CA PRO A 354 7.60 -10.69 16.54
C PRO A 354 7.23 -11.63 17.70
N SER A 355 8.16 -11.86 18.63
CA SER A 355 7.90 -12.59 19.89
C SER A 355 7.59 -11.63 21.05
N GLY A 356 7.70 -10.32 20.82
CA GLY A 356 7.38 -9.25 21.78
C GLY A 356 7.69 -7.85 21.22
N ARG A 357 7.63 -6.81 22.07
CA ARG A 357 7.96 -5.41 21.66
C ARG A 357 9.47 -5.15 21.51
N THR A 358 10.30 -5.98 22.14
CA THR A 358 11.76 -5.85 22.19
C THR A 358 12.47 -7.19 22.03
N SER A 359 11.79 -8.15 21.38
CA SER A 359 12.28 -9.51 21.16
C SER A 359 11.84 -10.00 19.77
N LEU A 360 12.70 -10.79 19.14
CA LEU A 360 12.44 -11.41 17.83
C LEU A 360 13.24 -12.68 17.64
N THR A 361 12.76 -13.54 16.75
CA THR A 361 13.37 -14.84 16.49
C THR A 361 14.01 -14.89 15.09
N LEU A 362 15.20 -15.48 15.00
CA LEU A 362 15.88 -15.85 13.75
C LEU A 362 16.05 -17.38 13.66
N GLU A 363 15.82 -17.96 12.49
CA GLU A 363 15.97 -19.41 12.28
C GLU A 363 17.43 -19.89 12.33
N SER A 364 18.41 -19.05 11.96
CA SER A 364 19.85 -19.38 12.06
C SER A 364 20.74 -18.13 12.02
N LEU A 365 21.93 -18.22 12.64
CA LEU A 365 23.02 -17.24 12.53
C LEU A 365 24.13 -17.69 11.57
N ASP A 366 23.98 -18.82 10.87
CA ASP A 366 24.98 -19.32 9.95
C ASP A 366 25.24 -18.34 8.81
N GLY A 367 26.52 -18.00 8.60
CA GLY A 367 26.94 -17.00 7.63
C GLY A 367 26.65 -15.54 8.02
N VAL A 368 25.96 -15.29 9.14
CA VAL A 368 25.69 -13.95 9.67
C VAL A 368 26.92 -13.44 10.42
N ALA A 369 27.55 -12.39 9.90
CA ALA A 369 28.69 -11.73 10.53
C ALA A 369 28.34 -10.41 11.21
N ALA A 370 27.16 -9.85 10.95
CA ALA A 370 26.65 -8.69 11.66
C ALA A 370 25.12 -8.66 11.73
N ILE A 371 24.58 -7.96 12.72
CA ILE A 371 23.16 -7.68 12.88
C ILE A 371 22.99 -6.17 12.98
N SER A 372 22.08 -5.60 12.21
CA SER A 372 21.68 -4.18 12.25
C SER A 372 20.24 -4.08 12.73
N LEU A 373 19.97 -3.18 13.67
CA LEU A 373 18.64 -2.94 14.22
C LEU A 373 18.28 -1.44 14.11
N ARG A 374 17.06 -1.14 13.66
CA ARG A 374 16.51 0.22 13.53
C ARG A 374 15.05 0.25 13.97
N ALA A 375 14.66 1.24 14.77
CA ALA A 375 13.25 1.51 15.02
C ALA A 375 12.59 2.09 13.76
N VAL A 376 11.32 1.75 13.54
CA VAL A 376 10.49 2.33 12.48
C VAL A 376 9.22 2.87 13.10
N ASP A 377 8.89 4.12 12.80
CA ASP A 377 7.65 4.74 13.28
C ASP A 377 6.43 4.35 12.42
N ARG A 378 5.24 4.83 12.83
CA ARG A 378 3.97 4.58 12.12
C ARG A 378 3.92 5.24 10.73
N TYR A 379 4.83 6.17 10.46
CA TYR A 379 4.98 6.87 9.19
C TYR A 379 5.98 6.17 8.26
N GLY A 380 6.71 5.16 8.74
CA GLY A 380 7.76 4.46 7.99
C GLY A 380 9.14 5.13 8.06
N ASN A 381 9.33 6.16 8.90
CA ASN A 381 10.64 6.77 9.10
C ASN A 381 11.53 5.84 9.92
N LEU A 382 12.81 5.77 9.54
CA LEU A 382 13.80 4.94 10.20
C LEU A 382 14.56 5.75 11.25
N GLY A 383 14.63 5.22 12.47
CA GLY A 383 15.50 5.70 13.53
C GLY A 383 16.99 5.40 13.26
N PRO A 384 17.89 5.81 14.17
CA PRO A 384 19.32 5.52 14.06
C PRO A 384 19.59 4.01 14.03
N SER A 385 20.57 3.59 13.24
CA SER A 385 21.01 2.19 13.23
C SER A 385 22.01 1.87 14.33
N ARG A 386 21.94 0.63 14.80
CA ARG A 386 23.00 0.03 15.61
C ARG A 386 23.38 -1.31 15.01
N ILE A 387 24.69 -1.53 14.89
CA ILE A 387 25.28 -2.71 14.28
C ILE A 387 26.11 -3.45 15.32
N TRP A 388 25.93 -4.76 15.41
CA TRP A 388 26.75 -5.67 16.20
C TRP A 388 27.41 -6.68 15.26
N SER A 389 28.72 -6.85 15.36
CA SER A 389 29.51 -7.75 14.50
C SER A 389 30.04 -8.95 15.27
N SER A 390 30.13 -10.11 14.62
CA SER A 390 30.66 -11.36 15.20
C SER A 390 32.12 -11.26 15.67
N ALA A 391 32.91 -10.32 15.14
CA ALA A 391 34.26 -9.99 15.63
C ALA A 391 34.28 -9.38 17.04
N LYS A 392 33.10 -9.05 17.60
CA LYS A 392 32.88 -8.63 19.00
C LYS A 392 31.99 -9.62 19.75
N LYS A 393 32.08 -10.93 19.46
CA LYS A 393 31.45 -11.99 20.27
C LYS A 393 32.04 -12.10 21.70
N THR A 394 32.92 -11.19 22.10
CA THR A 394 33.41 -11.06 23.48
C THR A 394 33.13 -9.67 24.03
N ALA A 395 32.11 -9.60 24.88
CA ALA A 395 32.11 -8.83 26.13
C ALA A 395 30.99 -9.41 27.01
N SER A 396 31.36 -10.40 27.82
CA SER A 396 30.59 -10.90 28.96
C SER A 396 30.56 -9.84 30.07
N SER A 397 29.55 -9.93 30.94
CA SER A 397 29.80 -10.11 32.38
C SER A 397 28.52 -10.59 33.06
N ASP A 398 28.66 -11.73 33.73
CA ASP A 398 28.10 -12.11 35.05
C ASP A 398 26.99 -11.25 35.68
#